data_AF-A0AAV2Q8E6-F1
#
_entry.id   AF-A0AAV2Q8E6-F1
#
_cell.length_a   1.000
_cell.length_b   1.000
_cell.length_c   1.000
_cell.angle_alpha   90.00
_cell.angle_beta   90.00
_cell.angle_gamma   90.00
#
_symmetry.space_group_name_H-M   'P 1'
#
loop_
_entity.id
_entity.type
_entity.pdbx_description
1 polymer ?
#
loop_
_entity_poly.entity_id
_entity_poly.type
_entity_poly.pdbx_seq_one_letter_code
_entity_poly.pdbx_strand_id
1 'polypeptide(L)'
;MVALCAGCNDMPIWAGVATGGVAGIIYYGIHHLMIKMHVDDPLDAVAVHGGGGIWELIAVALFRHDGIVFNGENAMQTLKSNGIGMLAIIDWTSVLCIIMFSLLRYMGLLRVSKEVELRG
;
A
#
# COMPACT_ATOMS: atom_id res chain seq x y z
N MET A 1 -3.76 3.50 11.03
CA MET A 1 -3.25 2.11 11.03
C MET A 1 -3.59 1.54 9.66
N VAL A 2 -2.65 1.40 8.73
CA VAL A 2 -2.98 1.08 7.32
C VAL A 2 -3.31 -0.40 7.13
N ALA A 3 -2.60 -1.30 7.82
CA ALA A 3 -2.72 -2.75 7.63
C ALA A 3 -3.97 -3.40 8.26
N LEU A 4 -5.01 -2.62 8.59
CA LEU A 4 -6.26 -3.13 9.17
C LEU A 4 -7.50 -2.31 8.76
N CYS A 5 -7.36 -1.36 7.84
CA CYS A 5 -8.45 -0.47 7.42
C CYS A 5 -9.56 -1.17 6.61
N ALA A 6 -9.20 -2.00 5.65
CA ALA A 6 -10.11 -2.77 4.80
C ALA A 6 -10.83 -3.93 5.52
N GLY A 7 -10.24 -4.47 6.60
CA GLY A 7 -10.76 -5.64 7.32
C GLY A 7 -11.31 -5.37 8.71
N CYS A 8 -11.29 -4.12 9.19
CA CYS A 8 -11.60 -3.79 10.59
C CYS A 8 -13.00 -4.20 11.05
N ASN A 9 -13.95 -4.32 10.12
CA ASN A 9 -15.35 -4.63 10.41
C ASN A 9 -15.66 -6.14 10.38
N ASP A 10 -14.80 -6.97 9.80
CA ASP A 10 -15.16 -8.35 9.46
C ASP A 10 -14.03 -9.38 9.69
N MET A 11 -12.91 -8.98 10.29
CA MET A 11 -11.86 -9.89 10.72
C MET A 11 -11.93 -10.16 12.24
N PRO A 12 -11.65 -11.39 12.69
CA PRO A 12 -11.54 -11.68 14.11
C PRO A 12 -10.31 -10.99 14.72
N ILE A 13 -10.36 -10.71 16.03
CA ILE A 13 -9.33 -9.94 16.74
C ILE A 13 -7.92 -10.54 16.57
N TRP A 14 -7.80 -11.87 16.66
CA TRP A 14 -6.52 -12.56 16.50
C TRP A 14 -5.91 -12.36 15.11
N ALA A 15 -6.75 -12.27 14.07
CA ALA A 15 -6.29 -12.04 12.71
C ALA A 15 -5.75 -10.63 12.54
N GLY A 16 -6.24 -9.65 13.31
CA GLY A 16 -5.66 -8.31 13.32
C GLY A 16 -4.24 -8.29 13.85
N VAL A 17 -3.95 -9.06 14.91
CA VAL A 17 -2.58 -9.22 15.43
C VAL A 17 -1.67 -9.87 14.38
N ALA A 18 -2.13 -10.95 13.74
CA ALA A 18 -1.38 -11.63 12.69
C ALA A 18 -1.12 -10.72 11.47
N THR A 19 -2.15 -9.99 11.02
CA THR A 19 -2.05 -9.09 9.87
C THR A 19 -1.08 -7.95 10.14
N GLY A 20 -1.13 -7.34 11.34
CA GLY A 20 -0.18 -6.32 11.76
C GLY A 20 1.26 -6.83 11.86
N GLY A 21 1.46 -8.04 12.39
CA GLY A 21 2.78 -8.68 12.47
C GLY A 21 3.42 -8.89 11.09
N VAL A 22 2.65 -9.43 10.13
CA VAL A 22 3.13 -9.63 8.76
C VAL A 22 3.34 -8.29 8.04
N ALA A 23 2.48 -7.30 8.26
CA ALA A 23 2.66 -5.96 7.71
C ALA A 23 3.98 -5.31 8.16
N GLY A 24 4.41 -5.54 9.40
CA GLY A 24 5.72 -5.08 9.89
C GLY A 24 6.90 -5.70 9.13
N ILE A 25 6.81 -6.99 8.79
CA ILE A 25 7.84 -7.68 7.99
C ILE A 25 7.86 -7.12 6.55
N ILE A 26 6.68 -6.93 5.96
CA ILE A 26 6.54 -6.37 4.61
C ILE A 26 7.08 -4.94 4.55
N TYR A 27 6.75 -4.11 5.55
CA TYR A 27 7.30 -2.77 5.71
C TYR A 27 8.83 -2.79 5.69
N TYR A 28 9.45 -3.64 6.52
CA TYR A 28 10.90 -3.73 6.60
C TYR A 28 11.54 -4.14 5.27
N GLY A 29 10.93 -5.09 4.56
CA GLY A 29 11.37 -5.52 3.24
C GLY A 29 11.27 -4.41 2.19
N ILE A 30 10.15 -3.69 2.15
CA ILE A 30 9.93 -2.61 1.17
C ILE A 30 10.82 -1.41 1.48
N HIS A 31 10.98 -1.02 2.74
CA HIS A 31 11.90 0.04 3.15
C HIS A 31 13.31 -0.19 2.58
N HIS A 32 13.87 -1.39 2.81
CA HIS A 32 15.20 -1.73 2.28
C HIS A 32 15.23 -1.84 0.76
N LEU A 33 14.12 -2.26 0.13
CA LEU A 33 14.00 -2.25 -1.32
C LEU A 33 14.03 -0.83 -1.89
N MET A 34 13.34 0.12 -1.27
CA MET A 34 13.31 1.54 -1.69
C MET A 34 14.72 2.15 -1.64
N ILE A 35 15.44 1.92 -0.55
CA ILE A 35 16.85 2.33 -0.41
C ILE A 35 17.70 1.70 -1.51
N LYS A 36 17.56 0.40 -1.75
CA LYS A 36 18.32 -0.32 -2.78
C LYS A 36 18.03 0.21 -4.19
N MET A 37 16.79 0.63 -4.46
CA MET A 37 16.37 1.23 -5.73
C MET A 37 16.76 2.71 -5.86
N HIS A 38 17.40 3.30 -4.85
CA HIS A 38 17.74 4.73 -4.80
C HIS A 38 16.51 5.63 -4.97
N VAL A 39 15.37 5.19 -4.43
CA VAL A 39 14.15 6.00 -4.38
C VAL A 39 14.09 6.65 -3.00
N ASP A 40 14.17 7.98 -2.98
CA ASP A 40 14.13 8.78 -1.76
C ASP A 40 12.68 8.99 -1.33
N ASP A 41 12.21 8.11 -0.44
CA ASP A 41 10.92 8.20 0.24
C ASP A 41 11.16 8.56 1.72
N PRO A 42 11.24 9.86 2.07
CA PRO A 42 11.70 10.30 3.38
C PRO A 42 10.74 9.93 4.52
N LEU A 43 9.51 9.56 4.20
CA LEU A 43 8.47 9.18 5.17
C LEU A 43 8.17 7.69 5.15
N ASP A 44 8.88 6.90 4.35
CA ASP A 44 8.58 5.48 4.08
C ASP A 44 7.11 5.26 3.67
N ALA A 45 6.52 6.22 2.95
CA ALA A 45 5.12 6.21 2.59
C ALA A 45 4.76 4.98 1.74
N VAL A 46 5.63 4.57 0.82
CA VAL A 46 5.45 3.37 -0.01
C VAL A 46 5.50 2.11 0.84
N ALA A 47 6.41 2.03 1.81
CA ALA A 47 6.53 0.86 2.69
C ALA A 47 5.34 0.73 3.66
N VAL A 48 4.93 1.85 4.28
CA VAL A 48 3.81 1.88 5.23
C VAL A 48 2.47 1.73 4.52
N HIS A 49 2.20 2.57 3.51
CA HIS A 49 0.88 2.64 2.88
C HIS A 49 0.73 1.64 1.74
N GLY A 50 1.69 1.60 0.81
CA GLY A 50 1.67 0.67 -0.31
C GLY A 50 1.83 -0.77 0.14
N GLY A 51 2.88 -1.07 0.90
CA GLY A 51 3.14 -2.40 1.45
C GLY A 51 2.02 -2.90 2.37
N GLY A 52 1.67 -2.07 3.37
CA GLY A 52 0.62 -2.40 4.33
C GLY A 52 -0.74 -2.58 3.68
N GLY A 53 -1.12 -1.70 2.74
CA GLY A 53 -2.41 -1.76 2.06
C GLY A 53 -2.56 -2.96 1.13
N ILE A 54 -1.52 -3.30 0.36
CA ILE A 54 -1.53 -4.48 -0.52
C ILE A 54 -1.66 -5.76 0.31
N TRP A 55 -0.88 -5.88 1.38
CA TRP A 55 -0.97 -7.03 2.28
C TRP A 55 -2.37 -7.16 2.88
N GLU A 56 -2.96 -6.04 3.30
CA GLU A 56 -4.27 -6.06 3.92
C GLU A 56 -5.36 -6.58 2.97
N LEU A 57 -5.36 -6.16 1.71
CA LEU A 57 -6.34 -6.65 0.73
C LEU A 57 -6.31 -8.18 0.57
N ILE A 58 -5.13 -8.79 0.72
CA ILE A 58 -4.95 -10.24 0.73
C ILE A 58 -5.45 -10.79 2.07
N ALA A 59 -5.03 -10.20 3.19
CA ALA A 59 -5.40 -10.62 4.53
C ALA A 59 -6.92 -10.62 4.77
N VAL A 60 -7.65 -9.65 4.23
CA VAL A 60 -9.13 -9.61 4.30
C VAL A 60 -9.73 -10.84 3.64
N ALA A 61 -9.29 -11.21 2.45
CA ALA A 61 -9.82 -12.39 1.76
C ALA A 61 -9.45 -13.70 2.50
N LEU A 62 -8.35 -13.72 3.24
CA LEU A 62 -7.93 -14.85 4.06
C LEU A 62 -8.75 -14.97 5.35
N PHE A 63 -8.85 -13.88 6.10
CA PHE A 63 -9.23 -13.89 7.52
C PHE A 63 -10.60 -13.31 7.85
N ARG A 64 -11.33 -12.76 6.88
CA ARG A 64 -12.75 -12.40 7.12
C ARG A 64 -13.56 -13.63 7.54
N HIS A 65 -14.71 -13.47 8.22
CA HIS A 65 -15.47 -14.61 8.76
C HIS A 65 -15.90 -15.66 7.72
N ASP A 66 -16.09 -15.25 6.46
CA ASP A 66 -16.33 -16.11 5.29
C ASP A 66 -15.10 -16.17 4.34
N GLY A 67 -13.91 -16.02 4.91
CA GLY A 67 -12.63 -16.01 4.21
C GLY A 67 -12.07 -17.40 3.93
N ILE A 68 -10.91 -17.45 3.28
CA ILE A 68 -10.27 -18.70 2.84
C ILE A 68 -9.96 -19.60 4.04
N VAL A 69 -9.51 -19.03 5.16
CA VAL A 69 -9.18 -19.80 6.38
C VAL A 69 -10.42 -20.45 7.00
N PHE A 70 -11.61 -19.91 6.73
CA PHE A 70 -12.89 -20.41 7.23
C PHE A 70 -13.66 -21.23 6.20
N ASN A 71 -13.03 -21.61 5.08
CA ASN A 71 -13.66 -22.33 3.97
C ASN A 71 -14.90 -21.64 3.40
N GLY A 72 -14.91 -20.30 3.37
CA GLY A 72 -16.02 -19.57 2.78
C GLY A 72 -16.14 -19.79 1.27
N GLU A 73 -17.36 -20.03 0.81
CA GLU A 73 -17.64 -20.41 -0.58
C GLU A 73 -17.17 -19.35 -1.60
N ASN A 74 -17.29 -18.07 -1.24
CA ASN A 74 -16.93 -16.94 -2.12
C ASN A 74 -15.53 -16.38 -1.83
N ALA A 75 -14.75 -16.98 -0.93
CA ALA A 75 -13.50 -16.39 -0.47
C ALA A 75 -12.48 -16.17 -1.61
N MET A 76 -12.42 -17.10 -2.57
CA MET A 76 -11.58 -16.95 -3.75
C MET A 76 -12.06 -15.84 -4.70
N GLN A 77 -13.37 -15.62 -4.78
CA GLN A 77 -13.93 -14.50 -5.53
C GLN A 77 -13.59 -13.18 -4.85
N THR A 78 -13.67 -13.11 -3.53
CA THR A 78 -13.24 -11.93 -2.74
C THR A 78 -11.77 -11.60 -2.99
N LEU A 79 -10.88 -12.60 -2.97
CA LEU A 79 -9.46 -12.39 -3.27
C LEU A 79 -9.25 -11.84 -4.70
N LYS A 80 -9.96 -12.40 -5.69
CA LYS A 80 -9.90 -11.92 -7.07
C LYS A 80 -10.41 -10.49 -7.21
N SER A 81 -11.56 -10.18 -6.62
CA SER A 81 -12.15 -8.84 -6.65
C SER A 81 -11.23 -7.81 -5.99
N ASN A 82 -10.63 -8.14 -4.84
CA ASN A 82 -9.66 -7.30 -4.16
C ASN A 82 -8.42 -7.05 -5.05
N GLY A 83 -7.92 -8.10 -5.72
CA GLY A 83 -6.79 -7.98 -6.64
C GLY A 83 -7.09 -7.10 -7.86
N ILE A 84 -8.28 -7.25 -8.45
CA ILE A 84 -8.72 -6.40 -9.58
C ILE A 84 -8.87 -4.94 -9.12
N GLY A 85 -9.50 -4.71 -7.97
CA GLY A 85 -9.66 -3.38 -7.40
C GLY A 85 -8.31 -2.72 -7.08
N MET A 86 -7.36 -3.48 -6.52
CA MET A 86 -5.99 -3.04 -6.27
C MET A 86 -5.30 -2.58 -7.56
N LEU A 87 -5.32 -3.40 -8.61
CA LEU A 87 -4.72 -3.05 -9.90
C LEU A 87 -5.38 -1.83 -10.52
N ALA A 88 -6.73 -1.76 -10.50
CA ALA A 88 -7.46 -0.60 -11.00
C ALA A 88 -7.07 0.70 -10.26
N ILE A 89 -6.90 0.65 -8.94
CA ILE A 89 -6.48 1.81 -8.14
C ILE A 89 -5.04 2.18 -8.43
N ILE A 90 -4.13 1.21 -8.54
CA ILE A 90 -2.72 1.44 -8.87
C ILE A 90 -2.62 2.10 -10.25
N ASP A 91 -3.30 1.56 -11.26
CA ASP A 91 -3.26 2.08 -12.62
C ASP A 91 -3.85 3.49 -12.68
N TRP A 92 -5.04 3.70 -12.12
CA TRP A 92 -5.70 4.99 -12.06
C TRP A 92 -4.82 6.06 -11.39
N THR A 93 -4.30 5.74 -10.21
CA THR A 93 -3.48 6.67 -9.42
C THR A 93 -2.16 6.96 -10.13
N SER A 94 -1.49 5.94 -10.67
CA SER A 94 -0.22 6.11 -11.37
C SER A 94 -0.38 6.99 -12.61
N VAL A 95 -1.41 6.76 -13.43
CA VAL A 95 -1.67 7.57 -14.63
C VAL A 95 -1.88 9.04 -14.27
N LEU A 96 -2.75 9.33 -13.29
CA LEU A 96 -3.03 10.71 -12.90
C LEU A 96 -1.81 11.39 -12.25
N CYS A 97 -1.09 10.69 -11.37
CA CYS A 97 0.13 11.21 -10.75
C CYS A 97 1.22 11.49 -11.78
N ILE A 98 1.44 10.59 -12.75
CA ILE A 98 2.41 10.79 -13.83
C ILE A 98 2.05 12.04 -14.63
N ILE A 99 0.78 12.22 -15.01
CA ILE A 99 0.33 13.41 -15.75
C ILE A 99 0.59 14.68 -14.92
N MET A 100 0.10 14.70 -13.68
CA MET A 100 0.21 15.88 -12.80
C MET A 100 1.68 16.24 -12.52
N PHE A 101 2.51 15.29 -12.07
CA PHE A 101 3.90 15.56 -11.73
C PHE A 101 4.75 15.86 -12.97
N SER A 102 4.44 15.29 -14.13
CA SER A 102 5.13 15.65 -15.39
C SER A 102 4.82 17.09 -15.80
N LEU A 103 3.57 17.53 -15.66
CA LEU A 103 3.18 18.92 -15.94
C LEU A 103 3.88 19.89 -14.96
N LEU A 104 3.86 19.60 -13.65
CA LEU A 104 4.55 20.42 -12.65
C LEU A 104 6.05 20.49 -12.90
N ARG A 105 6.66 19.37 -13.32
CA ARG A 105 8.08 19.31 -13.71
C ARG A 105 8.35 20.17 -14.93
N TYR A 106 7.51 20.08 -15.97
CA TYR A 106 7.65 20.87 -17.19
C TYR A 106 7.55 22.37 -16.92
N MET A 107 6.67 22.78 -15.99
CA MET A 107 6.51 24.17 -15.57
C MET A 107 7.61 24.65 -14.60
N GLY A 108 8.54 23.77 -14.18
CA GLY A 108 9.58 24.11 -13.22
C GLY A 108 9.09 24.34 -11.79
N LEU A 109 7.90 23.82 -11.44
CA LEU A 109 7.24 24.04 -10.14
C LEU A 109 7.42 22.89 -9.15
N LEU A 110 7.96 21.74 -9.59
CA LEU A 110 7.99 20.52 -8.79
C LEU A 110 9.01 20.54 -7.64
N ARG A 111 10.15 21.21 -7.81
CA ARG A 111 11.24 21.25 -6.81
C ARG A 111 11.71 22.67 -6.60
N VAL A 112 11.98 23.02 -5.34
CA VAL A 112 12.61 24.30 -4.99
C VAL A 112 14.03 24.39 -5.56
N SER A 113 14.60 25.60 -5.60
CA SER A 113 15.99 25.76 -6.02
C SER A 113 16.96 25.06 -5.06
N LYS A 114 18.10 24.59 -5.58
CA LYS A 114 19.11 23.87 -4.78
C LYS A 114 19.67 24.71 -3.62
N GLU A 115 19.77 26.03 -3.80
CA GLU A 115 20.21 26.95 -2.74
C GLU A 115 19.22 26.98 -1.58
N VAL A 116 17.92 27.01 -1.87
CA VAL A 116 16.86 26.95 -0.86
C VAL A 116 16.85 25.58 -0.18
N GLU A 117 16.94 24.50 -0.95
CA GLU A 117 16.96 23.13 -0.41
C GLU A 117 18.11 22.90 0.57
N LEU A 118 19.29 23.46 0.30
CA LEU A 118 20.46 23.34 1.19
C LEU A 118 20.38 24.23 2.45
N ARG A 119 19.54 25.28 2.43
CA ARG A 119 19.37 26.19 3.58
C ARG A 119 18.37 25.69 4.61
N GLY A 120 17.50 24.75 4.23
CA GLY A 120 16.40 24.25 5.05
C GLY A 120 15.13 25.06 4.85
#